data_AF-A0A7J9K507-F1
#
_entry.id   AF-A0A7J9K507-F1
#
_cell.length_a   1.000
_cell.length_b   1.000
_cell.length_c   1.000
_cell.angle_alpha   90.00
_cell.angle_beta   90.00
_cell.angle_gamma   90.00
#
_symmetry.space_group_name_H-M   'P 1'
#
loop_
_entity.id
_entity.type
_entity.pdbx_description
1 polymer ?
#
loop_
_entity_poly.entity_id
_entity_poly.type
_entity_poly.pdbx_seq_one_letter_code
_entity_poly.pdbx_strand_id
1 'polypeptide(L)'
;LKEIVTQGKLVSDEIIIDLLSKRLEAGEAKGESGFILDGFPRTVRQAEILEGVTDVDLVINLKLREEALLAKCLGRRICSECGGNYNVACIDIKAENGRPGMYMAPLPPPPQCASKLITRPDDTEEVVKQRLRIYQAMTRPVEDFYRSRGKLLEFDLPGGIPESWPKLLCALNLEDREDKQSAAA
;
A
#
# COMPACT_ATOMS: atom_id res chain seq x y z
N LEU A 1 10.02 9.48 -19.04
CA LEU A 1 9.35 9.12 -17.76
C LEU A 1 10.05 9.72 -16.54
N LYS A 2 11.34 9.46 -16.28
CA LYS A 2 12.07 10.06 -15.14
C LYS A 2 11.92 11.58 -15.09
N GLU A 3 12.18 12.32 -16.16
CA GLU A 3 12.07 13.80 -16.17
C GLU A 3 10.67 14.35 -15.84
N ILE A 4 9.59 13.68 -16.25
CA ILE A 4 8.21 14.13 -15.96
C ILE A 4 7.91 13.95 -14.47
N VAL A 5 8.36 12.83 -13.89
CA VAL A 5 8.26 12.52 -12.46
C VAL A 5 9.14 13.47 -11.63
N THR A 6 10.36 13.78 -12.09
CA THR A 6 11.28 14.72 -11.42
C THR A 6 10.76 16.16 -11.45
N GLN A 7 9.99 16.54 -12.47
CA GLN A 7 9.39 17.88 -12.60
C GLN A 7 8.07 18.03 -11.82
N GLY A 8 7.61 17.00 -11.10
CA GLY A 8 6.33 17.03 -10.38
C GLY A 8 5.11 17.16 -11.31
N LYS A 9 5.27 16.94 -12.61
CA LYS A 9 4.17 16.93 -13.57
C LYS A 9 3.45 15.59 -13.46
N LEU A 10 2.13 15.62 -13.35
CA LEU A 10 1.30 14.43 -13.39
C LEU A 10 1.49 13.73 -14.75
N VAL A 11 1.98 12.49 -14.71
CA VAL A 11 1.96 11.61 -15.86
C VAL A 11 0.50 11.43 -16.26
N SER A 12 0.16 11.63 -17.54
CA SER A 12 -1.22 11.49 -17.98
C SER A 12 -1.71 10.05 -17.77
N ASP A 13 -3.00 9.90 -17.48
CA ASP A 13 -3.63 8.59 -17.29
C ASP A 13 -3.31 7.67 -18.48
N GLU A 14 -3.38 8.20 -19.70
CA GLU A 14 -3.09 7.50 -20.96
C GLU A 14 -1.69 6.86 -21.00
N ILE A 15 -0.66 7.58 -20.52
CA ILE A 15 0.71 7.06 -20.47
C ILE A 15 0.82 5.95 -19.42
N ILE A 16 0.16 6.10 -18.27
CA ILE A 16 0.16 5.08 -17.21
C ILE A 16 -0.50 3.80 -17.71
N ILE A 17 -1.62 3.94 -18.43
CA ILE A 17 -2.37 2.82 -18.99
C ILE A 17 -1.56 2.11 -20.09
N ASP A 18 -0.96 2.85 -21.02
CA ASP A 18 -0.12 2.24 -22.06
C ASP A 18 1.08 1.47 -21.45
N LEU A 19 1.70 2.03 -20.40
CA LEU A 19 2.77 1.35 -19.68
C LEU A 19 2.27 0.08 -18.97
N LEU A 20 1.08 0.15 -18.37
CA LEU A 20 0.46 -0.97 -17.67
C LEU A 20 0.11 -2.09 -18.65
N SER A 21 -0.59 -1.79 -19.74
CA SER A 21 -0.98 -2.76 -20.77
C SER A 21 0.23 -3.51 -21.30
N LYS A 22 1.30 -2.79 -21.68
CA LYS A 22 2.56 -3.40 -22.14
C LYS A 22 3.20 -4.32 -21.11
N ARG A 23 3.10 -3.98 -19.81
CA ARG A 23 3.65 -4.81 -18.73
C ARG A 23 2.82 -6.06 -18.51
N LEU A 24 1.50 -5.97 -18.62
CA LEU A 24 0.58 -7.11 -18.52
C LEU A 24 0.80 -8.08 -19.68
N GLU A 25 0.82 -7.60 -20.92
CA GLU A 25 1.11 -8.40 -22.12
C GLU A 25 2.47 -9.09 -22.02
N ALA A 26 3.51 -8.36 -21.59
CA ALA A 26 4.84 -8.93 -21.41
C ALA A 26 4.91 -9.96 -20.28
N GLY A 27 4.05 -9.85 -19.27
CA GLY A 27 3.93 -10.82 -18.18
C GLY A 27 3.24 -12.09 -18.64
N GLU A 28 2.12 -11.94 -19.34
CA GLU A 28 1.38 -13.06 -19.95
C GLU A 28 2.26 -13.85 -20.93
N ALA A 29 3.02 -13.16 -21.79
CA ALA A 29 3.98 -13.79 -22.71
C ALA A 29 5.09 -14.57 -21.99
N LYS A 30 5.38 -14.26 -20.72
CA LYS A 30 6.34 -14.99 -19.86
C LYS A 30 5.69 -16.09 -19.02
N GLY A 31 4.37 -16.26 -19.09
CA GLY A 31 3.61 -17.20 -18.28
C GLY A 31 3.37 -16.73 -16.84
N GLU A 32 3.39 -15.42 -16.57
CA GLU A 32 2.95 -14.89 -15.28
C GLU A 32 1.45 -15.15 -15.10
N SER A 33 1.03 -15.60 -13.91
CA SER A 33 -0.35 -16.04 -13.62
C SER A 33 -1.25 -14.96 -13.04
N GLY A 34 -0.75 -13.73 -12.87
CA GLY A 34 -1.49 -12.62 -12.29
C GLY A 34 -0.59 -11.43 -11.98
N PHE A 35 -1.18 -10.41 -11.36
CA PHE A 35 -0.50 -9.16 -11.03
C PHE A 35 -1.03 -8.56 -9.72
N ILE A 36 -0.22 -7.68 -9.11
CA ILE A 36 -0.64 -6.84 -7.99
C ILE A 36 -0.36 -5.39 -8.40
N LEU A 37 -1.40 -4.57 -8.39
CA LEU A 37 -1.28 -3.13 -8.60
C LEU A 37 -1.20 -2.43 -7.26
N ASP A 38 -0.07 -1.77 -6.99
CA ASP A 38 0.11 -0.99 -5.77
C ASP A 38 -0.04 0.51 -6.07
N GLY A 39 -1.05 1.12 -5.47
CA GLY A 39 -1.32 2.55 -5.57
C GLY A 39 -1.91 3.01 -6.91
N PHE A 40 -2.45 2.09 -7.72
CA PHE A 40 -3.25 2.34 -8.92
C PHE A 40 -4.45 1.38 -8.94
N PRO A 41 -5.66 1.83 -9.31
CA PRO A 41 -6.04 3.18 -9.73
C PRO A 41 -6.22 4.16 -8.56
N ARG A 42 -6.07 5.47 -8.82
CA ARG A 42 -6.29 6.57 -7.86
C ARG A 42 -7.50 7.45 -8.17
N THR A 43 -8.12 7.26 -9.34
CA THR A 43 -9.33 7.98 -9.75
C THR A 43 -10.34 7.01 -10.36
N VAL A 44 -11.61 7.38 -10.39
CA VAL A 44 -12.67 6.55 -11.01
C VAL A 44 -12.39 6.33 -12.50
N ARG A 45 -11.94 7.38 -13.20
CA ARG A 45 -11.56 7.27 -14.63
C ARG A 45 -10.46 6.24 -14.85
N GLN A 46 -9.45 6.20 -13.97
CA GLN A 46 -8.40 5.18 -14.05
C GLN A 46 -8.96 3.78 -13.79
N ALA A 47 -9.89 3.63 -12.85
CA ALA A 47 -10.54 2.35 -12.57
C ALA A 47 -11.40 1.86 -13.76
N GLU A 48 -12.16 2.76 -14.40
CA GLU A 48 -12.94 2.46 -15.61
C GLU A 48 -12.05 1.99 -16.76
N ILE A 49 -10.92 2.67 -16.98
CA ILE A 49 -10.01 2.29 -18.05
C ILE A 49 -9.30 0.98 -17.71
N LEU A 50 -8.90 0.76 -16.46
CA LEU A 50 -8.27 -0.48 -16.01
C LEU A 50 -9.17 -1.69 -16.28
N GLU A 51 -10.46 -1.61 -15.90
CA GLU A 51 -11.45 -2.67 -16.15
C GLU A 51 -11.70 -2.91 -17.66
N GLY A 52 -11.37 -1.94 -18.53
CA GLY A 52 -11.40 -2.13 -19.98
C GLY A 52 -10.17 -2.85 -20.55
N VAL A 53 -9.07 -2.90 -19.81
CA VAL A 53 -7.80 -3.53 -20.21
C VAL A 53 -7.66 -4.92 -19.61
N THR A 54 -8.07 -5.09 -18.36
CA THR A 54 -7.91 -6.36 -17.62
C THR A 54 -8.99 -6.49 -16.55
N ASP A 55 -9.33 -7.72 -16.18
CA ASP A 55 -10.27 -7.98 -15.10
C ASP A 55 -9.55 -7.94 -13.75
N VAL A 56 -10.01 -7.07 -12.84
CA VAL A 56 -9.50 -7.02 -11.47
C VAL A 56 -10.31 -7.97 -10.60
N ASP A 57 -9.68 -9.05 -10.11
CA ASP A 57 -10.37 -10.03 -9.25
C ASP A 57 -10.72 -9.46 -7.88
N LEU A 58 -9.80 -8.68 -7.30
CA LEU A 58 -9.88 -8.23 -5.92
C LEU A 58 -9.18 -6.88 -5.73
N VAL A 59 -9.84 -5.99 -4.97
CA VAL A 59 -9.26 -4.74 -4.48
C VAL A 59 -9.25 -4.78 -2.97
N ILE A 60 -8.07 -4.62 -2.36
CA ILE A 60 -7.91 -4.64 -0.90
C ILE A 60 -7.70 -3.21 -0.42
N ASN A 61 -8.59 -2.73 0.44
CA ASN A 61 -8.42 -1.46 1.14
C ASN A 61 -7.86 -1.71 2.54
N LEU A 62 -6.55 -1.45 2.71
CA LEU A 62 -5.86 -1.57 3.99
C LEU A 62 -6.12 -0.33 4.85
N LYS A 63 -7.05 -0.45 5.80
CA LYS A 63 -7.44 0.64 6.70
C LYS A 63 -6.54 0.66 7.92
N LEU A 64 -5.94 1.82 8.17
CA LEU A 64 -5.18 2.11 9.37
C LEU A 64 -5.81 3.30 10.09
N ARG A 65 -5.79 3.28 11.42
CA ARG A 65 -6.25 4.42 12.23
C ARG A 65 -5.40 5.65 11.93
N GLU A 66 -6.02 6.82 11.88
CA GLU A 66 -5.35 8.07 11.50
C GLU A 66 -4.20 8.39 12.44
N GLU A 67 -4.39 8.20 13.75
CA GLU A 67 -3.35 8.41 14.77
C GLU A 67 -2.13 7.49 14.57
N ALA A 68 -2.35 6.24 14.15
CA ALA A 68 -1.28 5.31 13.83
C ALA A 68 -0.59 5.69 12.52
N LEU A 69 -1.35 6.07 11.49
CA LEU A 69 -0.81 6.51 10.21
C LEU A 69 0.08 7.75 10.36
N LEU A 70 -0.38 8.74 11.13
CA LEU A 70 0.37 9.95 11.42
C LEU A 70 1.68 9.62 12.13
N ALA A 71 1.62 8.81 13.20
CA ALA A 71 2.81 8.36 13.92
C ALA A 71 3.80 7.63 12.99
N LYS A 72 3.31 6.76 12.10
CA LYS A 72 4.17 6.06 11.12
C LYS A 72 4.83 7.02 10.14
N CYS A 73 4.13 8.03 9.62
CA CYS A 73 4.72 9.01 8.71
C CYS A 73 5.82 9.82 9.39
N LEU A 74 5.55 10.37 10.58
CA LEU A 74 6.52 11.16 11.35
C LEU A 74 7.72 10.32 11.84
N GLY A 75 7.48 9.04 12.13
CA GLY A 75 8.50 8.08 12.55
C GLY A 75 9.33 7.49 11.40
N ARG A 76 8.98 7.75 10.14
CA ARG A 76 9.68 7.15 9.00
C ARG A 76 11.12 7.65 8.90
N ARG A 77 12.04 6.73 8.62
CA ARG A 77 13.45 7.01 8.38
C ARG A 77 13.91 6.26 7.14
N ILE A 78 14.77 6.90 6.36
CA ILE A 78 15.39 6.30 5.18
C ILE A 78 16.90 6.36 5.41
N CYS A 79 17.61 5.27 5.15
CA CYS A 79 19.07 5.32 5.14
C CYS A 79 19.54 6.00 3.85
N SER A 80 20.32 7.07 3.99
CA SER A 80 20.84 7.84 2.84
C SER A 80 21.84 7.08 1.97
N GLU A 81 22.37 5.94 2.44
CA GLU A 81 23.34 5.13 1.68
C GLU A 81 22.70 3.91 1.01
N CYS A 82 21.95 3.10 1.76
CA CYS A 82 21.37 1.86 1.22
C CYS A 82 19.93 2.02 0.72
N GLY A 83 19.26 3.15 1.00
CA GLY A 83 17.86 3.38 0.64
C GLY A 83 16.84 2.59 1.46
N GLY A 84 17.28 1.83 2.48
CA GLY A 84 16.40 1.05 3.35
C GLY A 84 15.40 1.92 4.13
N ASN A 85 14.16 1.43 4.24
CA ASN A 85 13.08 2.09 4.97
C ASN A 85 12.96 1.53 6.38
N TYR A 86 12.92 2.43 7.37
CA TYR A 86 12.83 2.13 8.79
C TYR A 86 11.73 3.00 9.43
N ASN A 87 11.34 2.65 10.64
CA ASN A 87 10.35 3.42 11.38
C ASN A 87 10.68 3.43 12.87
N VAL A 88 10.93 4.61 13.44
CA VAL A 88 11.28 4.74 14.85
C VAL A 88 10.05 4.92 15.76
N ALA A 89 8.85 5.04 15.18
CA ALA A 89 7.64 5.16 15.99
C ALA A 89 7.29 3.83 16.65
N CYS A 90 7.07 3.88 17.96
CA CYS A 90 6.38 2.83 18.71
C CYS A 90 4.92 3.27 18.87
N ILE A 91 3.99 2.47 18.35
CA ILE A 91 2.57 2.79 18.38
C ILE A 91 1.90 1.85 19.38
N ASP A 92 1.34 2.41 20.44
CA ASP A 92 0.62 1.69 21.48
C ASP A 92 -0.70 2.43 21.78
N ILE A 93 -1.71 2.11 20.99
CA ILE A 93 -3.06 2.68 21.12
C ILE A 93 -3.86 1.73 22.00
N LYS A 94 -4.33 2.24 23.14
CA LYS A 94 -5.15 1.44 24.07
C LYS A 94 -6.55 1.20 23.50
N ALA A 95 -7.16 0.12 23.97
CA ALA A 95 -8.57 -0.14 23.67
C ALA A 95 -9.43 0.95 24.34
N GLU A 96 -10.30 1.59 23.56
CA GLU A 96 -11.14 2.69 24.03
C GLU A 96 -12.45 2.71 23.24
N ASN A 97 -13.57 3.02 23.90
CA ASN A 97 -14.89 3.18 23.27
C ASN A 97 -15.30 1.99 22.38
N GLY A 98 -14.99 0.76 22.81
CA GLY A 98 -15.28 -0.47 22.06
C GLY A 98 -14.37 -0.73 20.86
N ARG A 99 -13.40 0.14 20.57
CA ARG A 99 -12.37 -0.10 19.55
C ARG A 99 -11.25 -0.93 20.19
N PRO A 100 -10.75 -2.01 19.54
CA PRO A 100 -9.68 -2.82 20.08
C PRO A 100 -8.40 -2.00 20.27
N GLY A 101 -7.48 -2.46 21.12
CA GLY A 101 -6.13 -1.89 21.16
C GLY A 101 -5.39 -2.11 19.85
N MET A 102 -4.32 -1.36 19.60
CA MET A 102 -3.44 -1.54 18.46
C MET A 102 -2.00 -1.32 18.91
N TYR A 103 -1.15 -2.31 18.66
CA TYR A 103 0.29 -2.21 18.91
C TYR A 103 1.09 -2.41 17.62
N MET A 104 2.03 -1.51 17.35
CA MET A 104 3.01 -1.66 16.29
C MET A 104 4.40 -1.34 16.85
N ALA A 105 5.25 -2.36 16.90
CA ALA A 105 6.65 -2.19 17.28
C ALA A 105 7.39 -1.31 16.25
N PRO A 106 8.42 -0.55 16.68
CA PRO A 106 9.30 0.15 15.76
C PRO A 106 10.05 -0.84 14.87
N LEU A 107 10.48 -0.35 13.70
CA LEU A 107 11.39 -1.04 12.79
C LEU A 107 12.74 -0.30 12.81
N PRO A 108 13.65 -0.65 13.74
CA PRO A 108 14.92 0.05 13.89
C PRO A 108 15.89 -0.28 12.73
N PRO A 109 16.82 0.63 12.42
CA PRO A 109 17.88 0.36 11.47
C PRO A 109 18.91 -0.63 12.04
N PRO A 110 19.63 -1.37 11.19
CA PRO A 110 20.83 -2.08 11.62
C PRO A 110 21.95 -1.07 11.98
N PRO A 111 22.96 -1.45 12.79
CA PRO A 111 23.96 -0.52 13.31
C PRO A 111 24.66 0.34 12.25
N GLN A 112 24.99 -0.24 11.09
CA GLN A 112 25.65 0.45 9.99
C GLN A 112 24.80 1.56 9.33
N CYS A 113 23.49 1.57 9.56
CA CYS A 113 22.54 2.56 9.04
C CYS A 113 22.13 3.62 10.08
N ALA A 114 22.38 3.39 11.37
CA ALA A 114 21.81 4.20 12.46
C ALA A 114 22.20 5.69 12.38
N SER A 115 23.45 6.00 12.02
CA SER A 115 23.95 7.38 11.88
C SER A 115 23.61 8.04 10.53
N LYS A 116 22.99 7.30 9.60
CA LYS A 116 22.72 7.71 8.22
C LYS A 116 21.23 7.88 7.94
N LEU A 117 20.43 7.89 9.01
CA LEU A 117 18.99 8.01 8.90
C LEU A 117 18.59 9.46 8.64
N ILE A 118 17.88 9.65 7.54
CA ILE A 118 17.24 10.91 7.17
C ILE A 118 15.72 10.76 7.21
N THR A 119 15.02 11.87 7.40
CA THR A 119 13.57 11.97 7.20
C THR A 119 13.27 12.42 5.78
N ARG A 120 12.03 12.21 5.32
CA ARG A 120 11.59 12.86 4.10
C ARG A 120 11.13 14.28 4.41
N PRO A 121 11.36 15.25 3.50
CA PRO A 121 10.96 16.65 3.73
C PRO A 121 9.44 16.83 3.83
N ASP A 122 8.66 15.87 3.32
CA ASP A 122 7.20 15.88 3.29
C ASP A 122 6.54 15.11 4.45
N ASP A 123 7.33 14.61 5.42
CA ASP A 123 6.84 13.97 6.64
C ASP A 123 6.63 14.99 7.77
N THR A 124 5.82 16.03 7.50
CA THR A 124 5.30 16.92 8.53
C THR A 124 3.84 16.61 8.81
N GLU A 125 3.36 16.96 10.00
CA GLU A 125 1.99 16.69 10.40
C GLU A 125 0.97 17.36 9.45
N GLU A 126 1.24 18.60 9.05
CA GLU A 126 0.40 19.36 8.14
C GLU A 126 0.31 18.70 6.76
N VAL A 127 1.46 18.28 6.21
CA VAL A 127 1.51 17.64 4.89
C VAL A 127 0.83 16.27 4.93
N VAL A 128 1.04 15.49 5.98
CA VAL A 128 0.42 14.16 6.16
C VAL A 128 -1.10 14.30 6.28
N LYS A 129 -1.60 15.20 7.13
CA LYS A 129 -3.04 15.48 7.26
C LYS A 129 -3.65 15.94 5.95
N GLN A 130 -2.97 16.83 5.22
CA GLN A 130 -3.44 17.29 3.93
C GLN A 130 -3.53 16.16 2.89
N ARG A 131 -2.53 15.27 2.86
CA ARG A 131 -2.55 14.08 2.00
C ARG A 131 -3.67 13.12 2.35
N LEU A 132 -3.95 12.92 3.63
CA LEU A 132 -5.03 12.06 4.07
C LEU A 132 -6.39 12.61 3.61
N ARG A 133 -6.62 13.92 3.71
CA ARG A 133 -7.85 14.57 3.19
C ARG A 133 -8.00 14.37 1.69
N ILE A 134 -6.93 14.58 0.92
CA ILE A 134 -6.94 14.37 -0.54
C ILE A 134 -7.20 12.90 -0.86
N TYR A 135 -6.54 11.98 -0.16
CA TYR A 135 -6.75 10.54 -0.31
C TYR A 135 -8.21 10.18 -0.05
N GLN A 136 -8.80 10.63 1.06
CA GLN A 136 -10.22 10.36 1.35
C GLN A 136 -11.17 10.90 0.26
N ALA A 137 -10.90 12.11 -0.25
CA ALA A 137 -11.72 12.70 -1.31
C ALA A 137 -11.61 11.97 -2.65
N MET A 138 -10.42 11.45 -2.99
CA MET A 138 -10.15 10.80 -4.27
C MET A 138 -10.41 9.29 -4.24
N THR A 139 -10.10 8.63 -3.14
CA THR A 139 -10.18 7.17 -2.98
C THR A 139 -11.59 6.72 -2.68
N ARG A 140 -12.41 7.48 -1.95
CA ARG A 140 -13.79 7.06 -1.64
C ARG A 140 -14.63 6.77 -2.91
N PRO A 141 -14.59 7.59 -3.97
CA PRO A 141 -15.23 7.25 -5.25
C PRO A 141 -14.70 5.96 -5.89
N VAL A 142 -13.40 5.67 -5.76
CA VAL A 142 -12.79 4.44 -6.30
C VAL A 142 -13.20 3.22 -5.48
N GLU A 143 -13.27 3.35 -4.15
CA GLU A 143 -13.82 2.32 -3.29
C GLU A 143 -15.28 2.02 -3.65
N ASP A 144 -16.12 3.05 -3.80
CA ASP A 144 -17.53 2.88 -4.20
C ASP A 144 -17.66 2.17 -5.56
N PHE A 145 -16.79 2.52 -6.51
CA PHE A 145 -16.71 1.87 -7.82
C PHE A 145 -16.44 0.36 -7.71
N TYR A 146 -15.49 -0.08 -6.88
CA TYR A 146 -15.20 -1.51 -6.72
C TYR A 146 -16.18 -2.22 -5.76
N ARG A 147 -16.71 -1.50 -4.76
CA ARG A 147 -17.71 -1.99 -3.80
C ARG A 147 -19.01 -2.36 -4.52
N SER A 148 -19.50 -1.50 -5.40
CA SER A 148 -20.69 -1.76 -6.23
C SER A 148 -20.53 -2.95 -7.18
N ARG A 149 -19.29 -3.36 -7.48
CA ARG A 149 -18.95 -4.54 -8.30
C ARG A 149 -18.67 -5.80 -7.47
N GLY A 150 -18.74 -5.72 -6.14
CA GLY A 150 -18.42 -6.85 -5.25
C GLY A 150 -16.94 -7.24 -5.23
N LYS A 151 -16.04 -6.37 -5.71
CA LYS A 151 -14.60 -6.63 -5.82
C LYS A 151 -13.80 -6.04 -4.64
N LEU A 152 -14.41 -5.24 -3.77
CA LEU A 152 -13.73 -4.56 -2.67
C LEU A 152 -13.73 -5.39 -1.39
N LEU A 153 -12.54 -5.70 -0.87
CA LEU A 153 -12.30 -6.20 0.47
C LEU A 153 -11.77 -5.07 1.36
N GLU A 154 -12.52 -4.72 2.39
CA GLU A 154 -12.05 -3.80 3.43
C GLU A 154 -11.33 -4.57 4.53
N PHE A 155 -10.09 -4.17 4.84
CA PHE A 155 -9.27 -4.84 5.82
C PHE A 155 -8.72 -3.84 6.84
N ASP A 156 -9.28 -3.86 8.04
CA ASP A 156 -8.77 -3.08 9.17
C ASP A 156 -7.51 -3.74 9.73
N LEU A 157 -6.39 -3.00 9.67
CA LEU A 157 -5.14 -3.45 10.26
C LEU A 157 -5.30 -3.51 11.78
N PRO A 158 -5.15 -4.69 12.43
CA PRO A 158 -5.27 -4.81 13.88
C PRO A 158 -4.04 -4.27 14.62
N GLY A 159 -2.86 -4.29 13.99
CA GLY A 159 -1.59 -4.02 14.63
C GLY A 159 -0.41 -4.07 13.66
N GLY A 160 0.79 -4.30 14.20
CA GLY A 160 2.01 -4.47 13.41
C GLY A 160 1.93 -5.66 12.44
N ILE A 161 2.98 -5.83 11.62
CA ILE A 161 3.07 -6.94 10.64
C ILE A 161 2.79 -8.31 11.29
N PRO A 162 3.35 -8.66 12.47
CA PRO A 162 3.11 -9.99 13.06
C PRO A 162 1.64 -10.28 13.37
N GLU A 163 0.82 -9.26 13.63
CA GLU A 163 -0.61 -9.43 13.90
C GLU A 163 -1.46 -9.29 12.63
N SER A 164 -1.09 -8.36 11.76
CA SER A 164 -1.84 -8.04 10.55
C SER A 164 -1.64 -9.09 9.45
N TRP A 165 -0.43 -9.61 9.29
CA TRP A 165 -0.07 -10.50 8.18
C TRP A 165 -0.86 -11.82 8.19
N PRO A 166 -0.93 -12.58 9.31
CA PRO A 166 -1.70 -13.82 9.32
C PRO A 166 -3.19 -13.59 9.04
N LYS A 167 -3.78 -12.52 9.61
CA LYS A 167 -5.20 -12.18 9.39
C LYS A 167 -5.47 -11.77 7.94
N LEU A 168 -4.51 -11.10 7.29
CA LEU A 168 -4.63 -10.76 5.87
C LEU A 168 -4.56 -12.01 5.00
N LEU A 169 -3.62 -12.93 5.26
CA LEU A 169 -3.56 -14.20 4.53
C LEU A 169 -4.84 -15.03 4.69
N CYS A 170 -5.40 -15.06 5.89
CA CYS A 170 -6.70 -15.67 6.19
C CYS A 170 -7.81 -15.03 5.33
N ALA A 171 -7.91 -13.70 5.34
CA ALA A 171 -8.91 -12.96 4.57
C ALA A 171 -8.77 -13.18 3.05
N LEU A 172 -7.57 -13.52 2.57
CA LEU A 172 -7.28 -13.82 1.18
C LEU A 172 -7.36 -15.33 0.84
N ASN A 173 -7.69 -16.19 1.81
CA ASN A 173 -7.67 -17.65 1.67
C ASN A 173 -6.31 -18.18 1.15
N LEU A 174 -5.20 -17.63 1.65
CA LEU A 174 -3.83 -17.97 1.23
C LEU A 174 -3.07 -18.85 2.24
N GLU A 175 -3.73 -19.31 3.31
CA GLU A 175 -3.09 -20.06 4.41
C GLU A 175 -2.44 -21.40 3.97
N ASP A 176 -2.86 -21.98 2.84
CA ASP A 176 -2.46 -23.34 2.40
C ASP A 176 -1.50 -23.40 1.19
N ARG A 177 -0.93 -22.27 0.74
CA ARG A 177 -0.06 -22.30 -0.47
C ARG A 177 1.39 -22.65 -0.21
N GLU A 178 1.88 -22.58 1.02
CA GLU A 178 3.29 -22.89 1.33
C GLU A 178 3.56 -24.41 1.40
N ASP A 179 2.56 -25.25 1.74
CA ASP A 179 2.78 -26.71 1.88
C ASP A 179 2.65 -27.52 0.57
N LYS A 180 2.02 -26.97 -0.48
CA LYS A 180 1.76 -27.74 -1.71
C LYS A 180 2.85 -27.61 -2.79
N GLN A 181 3.78 -26.66 -2.68
CA GLN A 181 4.90 -26.54 -3.62
C GLN A 181 6.17 -27.28 -3.19
N SER A 182 6.28 -27.71 -1.93
CA SER A 182 7.42 -28.51 -1.45
C SER A 182 7.22 -30.04 -1.51
N ALA A 183 6.05 -30.50 -1.98
CA ALA A 183 5.75 -31.93 -2.16
C ALA A 183 5.83 -32.42 -3.63
N ALA A 184 6.34 -31.58 -4.54
CA ALA A 184 6.59 -31.94 -5.94
C ALA A 184 8.02 -31.55 -6.34
N ALA A 185 9.00 -32.28 -5.81
CA ALA A 185 10.37 -32.38 -6.34
C ALA A 185 10.85 -33.83 -6.17
#